data_AF-A0A9P0ZU50-F1
#
_entry.id   AF-A0A9P0ZU50-F1
#
_cell.length_a   1.000
_cell.length_b   1.000
_cell.length_c   1.000
_cell.angle_alpha   90.00
_cell.angle_beta   90.00
_cell.angle_gamma   90.00
#
_symmetry.space_group_name_H-M   'P 1'
#
loop_
_entity.id
_entity.type
_entity.pdbx_description
1 polymer ?
#
loop_
_entity_poly.entity_id
_entity_poly.type
_entity_poly.pdbx_seq_one_letter_code
_entity_poly.pdbx_strand_id
1 'polypeptide(L)'
;MKQSTLDKHNPTKQKLKEIAWDKFAEWGYEVGLAFNAVRTPSFQAFIHAVGDYGRGMPAPSYHQYRHTLLNKQLVKTKEFVESFRAHWKTYGCSIMSDFWTDGKGRAL
;
A
#
# COMPACT_ATOMS: atom_id res chain seq x y z
N MET A 1 17.50 -0.42 -4.56
CA MET A 1 18.78 0.32 -4.70
C MET A 1 19.22 0.82 -3.33
N LYS A 2 20.46 0.57 -2.90
CA LYS A 2 21.02 1.18 -1.68
C LYS A 2 21.34 2.65 -2.01
N GLN A 3 20.88 3.58 -1.19
CA GLN A 3 21.20 5.00 -1.31
C GLN A 3 22.73 5.18 -1.25
N SER A 4 23.30 5.91 -2.21
CA SER A 4 24.75 6.13 -2.28
C SER A 4 25.22 6.87 -1.02
N THR A 5 26.42 6.56 -0.55
CA THR A 5 27.04 7.20 0.63
C THR A 5 27.21 8.71 0.47
N LEU A 6 27.24 9.22 -0.76
CA LEU A 6 27.30 10.64 -1.09
C LEU A 6 25.96 11.36 -0.87
N ASP A 7 24.83 10.67 -1.08
CA ASP A 7 23.50 11.26 -0.90
C ASP A 7 23.08 11.40 0.56
N LYS A 8 23.68 10.61 1.46
CA LYS A 8 23.33 10.56 2.88
C LYS A 8 23.72 11.82 3.65
N HIS A 9 24.65 12.63 3.13
CA HIS A 9 25.12 13.87 3.75
C HIS A 9 24.74 15.13 2.96
N ASN A 10 23.82 15.04 1.99
CA ASN A 10 23.30 16.22 1.34
C ASN A 10 22.29 16.93 2.28
N PRO A 11 22.60 18.14 2.79
CA PRO A 11 21.76 18.83 3.78
C PRO A 11 20.38 19.18 3.20
N THR A 12 20.29 19.44 1.89
CA THR A 12 19.03 19.71 1.21
C THR A 12 18.16 18.45 1.14
N LYS A 13 18.74 17.29 0.80
CA LYS A 13 17.98 16.02 0.78
C LYS A 13 17.48 15.63 2.18
N GLN A 14 18.28 15.88 3.21
CA GLN A 14 17.88 15.63 4.59
C GLN A 14 16.71 16.52 5.02
N LYS A 15 16.77 17.82 4.74
CA LYS A 15 15.67 18.76 5.02
C LYS A 15 14.38 18.39 4.29
N LEU A 16 14.48 17.98 3.02
CA LEU A 16 13.32 17.53 2.23
C LEU A 16 12.69 16.26 2.80
N LYS A 17 13.53 15.33 3.29
CA LYS A 17 13.07 14.11 3.95
C LYS A 17 12.31 14.41 5.24
N GLU A 18 12.83 15.31 6.07
CA GLU A 18 12.18 15.74 7.32
C GLU A 18 10.81 16.37 7.04
N ILE A 19 10.73 17.30 6.07
CA ILE A 19 9.44 17.89 5.65
C ILE A 19 8.46 16.82 5.15
N ALA A 20 8.92 15.86 4.36
CA ALA A 20 8.07 14.79 3.86
C ALA A 20 7.55 13.88 4.99
N TRP A 21 8.39 13.58 5.98
CA TRP A 21 8.01 12.79 7.15
C TRP A 21 7.02 13.53 8.05
N ASP A 22 7.20 14.83 8.28
CA ASP A 22 6.25 15.65 9.04
C ASP A 22 4.88 15.66 8.37
N LYS A 23 4.83 15.85 7.03
CA LYS A 23 3.57 15.82 6.28
C LYS A 23 2.91 14.44 6.23
N PHE A 24 3.72 13.38 6.17
CA PHE A 24 3.21 12.02 6.30
C PHE A 24 2.62 11.76 7.69
N ALA A 25 3.27 12.24 8.76
CA ALA A 25 2.79 12.07 10.13
C ALA A 25 1.49 12.84 10.37
N GLU A 26 1.38 14.08 9.87
CA GLU A 26 0.17 14.91 9.92
C GLU A 26 -1.02 14.19 9.26
N TRP A 27 -0.86 13.78 7.99
CA TRP A 27 -1.90 13.03 7.27
C TRP A 27 -2.24 11.69 7.94
N GLY A 28 -1.21 10.95 8.40
CA GLY A 28 -1.38 9.67 9.06
C GLY A 28 -2.17 9.78 10.37
N TYR A 29 -1.95 10.87 11.12
CA TYR A 29 -2.72 11.18 12.33
C TYR A 29 -4.18 11.50 11.98
N GLU A 30 -4.45 12.33 10.98
CA GLU A 30 -5.80 12.70 10.55
C GLU A 30 -6.66 11.49 10.16
N VAL A 31 -6.09 10.51 9.45
CA VAL A 31 -6.83 9.33 8.96
C VAL A 31 -6.81 8.15 9.93
N GLY A 32 -6.13 8.26 11.08
CA GLY A 32 -5.96 7.16 12.02
C GLY A 32 -5.19 5.97 11.43
N LEU A 33 -4.10 6.25 10.70
CA LEU A 33 -3.32 5.22 10.01
C LEU A 33 -2.74 4.20 10.99
N ALA A 34 -3.09 2.92 10.81
CA ALA A 34 -2.51 1.85 11.60
C ALA A 34 -1.00 1.75 11.37
N PHE A 35 -0.19 1.71 12.44
CA PHE A 35 1.29 1.66 12.33
C PHE A 35 1.80 0.48 11.51
N ASN A 36 1.08 -0.63 11.47
CA ASN A 36 1.49 -1.78 10.66
C ASN A 36 1.46 -1.50 9.14
N ALA A 37 0.75 -0.46 8.68
CA ALA A 37 0.69 -0.10 7.26
C ALA A 37 2.07 0.24 6.68
N VAL A 38 2.94 0.92 7.45
CA VAL A 38 4.28 1.31 6.97
C VAL A 38 5.27 0.15 6.90
N ARG A 39 4.93 -1.00 7.51
CA ARG A 39 5.75 -2.22 7.44
C ARG A 39 5.52 -3.03 6.17
N THR A 40 4.51 -2.67 5.38
CA THR A 40 4.20 -3.40 4.15
C THR A 40 5.28 -3.13 3.08
N PRO A 41 5.73 -4.15 2.32
CA PRO A 41 6.69 -3.94 1.23
C PRO A 41 6.20 -2.95 0.18
N SER A 42 4.88 -2.88 -0.03
CA SER A 42 4.23 -1.95 -0.94
C SER A 42 4.36 -0.48 -0.51
N PHE A 43 4.55 -0.18 0.78
CA PHE A 43 4.71 1.20 1.25
C PHE A 43 5.99 1.85 0.70
N GLN A 44 7.13 1.16 0.78
CA GLN A 44 8.37 1.69 0.22
C GLN A 44 8.30 1.81 -1.31
N ALA A 45 7.63 0.86 -1.98
CA ALA A 45 7.40 0.91 -3.41
C ALA A 45 6.54 2.13 -3.81
N PHE A 46 5.52 2.46 -3.00
CA PHE A 46 4.73 3.66 -3.18
C PHE A 46 5.57 4.94 -3.03
N ILE A 47 6.40 5.05 -1.98
CA ILE A 47 7.28 6.20 -1.78
C ILE A 47 8.23 6.38 -2.98
N HIS A 48 8.81 5.29 -3.49
CA HIS A 48 9.68 5.35 -4.66
C HIS A 48 8.93 5.83 -5.90
N ALA A 49 7.75 5.28 -6.19
CA ALA A 49 6.96 5.70 -7.35
C ALA A 49 6.57 7.18 -7.30
N VAL A 50 6.22 7.70 -6.11
CA VAL A 50 5.95 9.13 -5.92
C VAL A 50 7.23 9.96 -6.12
N GLY A 51 8.36 9.48 -5.60
CA GLY A 51 9.66 10.14 -5.77
C GLY A 51 10.15 10.18 -7.21
N ASP A 52 9.93 9.09 -7.96
CA ASP A 52 10.29 8.95 -9.38
C ASP A 52 9.44 9.87 -10.27
N TYR A 53 8.16 10.06 -9.94
CA TYR A 53 7.32 11.08 -10.60
C TYR A 53 7.83 12.49 -10.26
N GLY A 54 8.13 12.74 -8.99
CA GLY A 54 8.65 14.02 -8.50
C GLY A 54 7.57 15.04 -8.09
N ARG A 55 8.00 16.28 -7.91
CA ARG A 55 7.12 17.37 -7.44
C ARG A 55 6.05 17.68 -8.50
N GLY A 56 4.80 17.79 -8.07
CA GLY A 56 3.66 18.08 -8.94
C GLY A 56 2.79 16.88 -9.28
N MET A 57 3.04 15.72 -8.66
CA MET A 57 2.10 14.59 -8.73
C MET A 57 0.74 15.01 -8.15
N PRO A 58 -0.35 14.97 -8.92
CA PRO A 58 -1.67 15.28 -8.38
C PRO A 58 -2.12 14.16 -7.44
N ALA A 59 -2.71 14.54 -6.31
CA ALA A 59 -3.39 13.59 -5.45
C ALA A 59 -4.61 12.99 -6.20
N PRO A 60 -4.87 11.67 -6.08
CA PRO A 60 -6.07 11.10 -6.64
C PRO A 60 -7.31 11.65 -5.92
N SER A 61 -8.38 11.92 -6.67
CA SER A 61 -9.67 12.26 -6.08
C SER A 61 -10.31 11.04 -5.41
N TYR A 62 -11.25 11.29 -4.49
CA TYR A 62 -12.03 10.22 -3.85
C TYR A 62 -12.66 9.26 -4.86
N HIS A 63 -13.27 9.81 -5.92
CA HIS A 63 -13.89 9.01 -6.98
C HIS A 63 -12.88 8.18 -7.77
N GLN A 64 -11.72 8.77 -8.10
CA GLN A 64 -10.65 8.05 -8.81
C GLN A 64 -10.12 6.89 -7.96
N TYR A 65 -9.87 7.12 -6.67
CA TYR A 65 -9.43 6.07 -5.76
C TYR A 65 -10.45 4.94 -5.70
N ARG A 66 -11.71 5.26 -5.39
CA ARG A 66 -12.79 4.29 -5.19
C ARG A 66 -13.11 3.48 -6.45
N HIS A 67 -13.22 4.11 -7.61
CA HIS A 67 -13.74 3.46 -8.82
C HIS A 67 -12.68 3.08 -9.83
N THR A 68 -11.53 3.75 -9.85
CA THR A 68 -10.51 3.47 -10.88
C THR A 68 -9.35 2.69 -10.29
N LEU A 69 -8.76 3.18 -9.20
CA LEU A 69 -7.54 2.58 -8.64
C LEU A 69 -7.85 1.24 -7.94
N LEU A 70 -8.87 1.19 -7.10
CA LEU A 70 -9.26 -0.06 -6.44
C LEU A 70 -9.77 -1.11 -7.44
N ASN A 71 -10.51 -0.71 -8.48
CA ASN A 71 -10.94 -1.65 -9.52
C ASN A 71 -9.76 -2.22 -10.32
N LYS A 72 -8.73 -1.41 -10.63
CA LYS A 72 -7.51 -1.92 -11.24
C LYS A 72 -6.81 -2.94 -10.34
N GLN A 73 -6.74 -2.69 -9.03
CA GLN A 73 -6.17 -3.65 -8.10
C GLN A 73 -7.02 -4.93 -7.99
N LEU A 74 -8.35 -4.80 -8.01
CA LEU A 74 -9.26 -5.95 -8.03
C LEU A 74 -9.06 -6.83 -9.25
N VAL A 75 -8.88 -6.24 -10.44
CA VAL A 75 -8.61 -6.99 -11.68
C VAL A 75 -7.30 -7.77 -11.54
N LYS A 76 -6.21 -7.12 -11.08
CA LYS A 76 -4.93 -7.80 -10.84
C LYS A 76 -5.05 -8.97 -9.85
N THR A 77 -5.81 -8.78 -8.77
CA THR A 77 -6.06 -9.85 -7.80
C THR A 77 -6.84 -11.01 -8.44
N LYS A 78 -7.84 -10.73 -9.29
CA LYS A 78 -8.58 -11.76 -10.02
C LYS A 78 -7.66 -12.53 -10.95
N GLU A 79 -6.83 -11.86 -11.75
CA GLU A 79 -5.85 -12.50 -12.64
C GLU A 79 -4.89 -13.41 -11.86
N PHE A 80 -4.40 -12.94 -10.70
CA PHE A 80 -3.59 -13.74 -9.81
C PHE A 80 -4.33 -15.01 -9.37
N VAL A 81 -5.57 -14.91 -8.89
CA VAL A 81 -6.37 -16.08 -8.47
C VAL A 81 -6.63 -17.04 -9.64
N GLU A 82 -6.94 -16.52 -10.83
CA GLU A 82 -7.18 -17.35 -12.02
C GLU A 82 -5.94 -18.15 -12.43
N SER A 83 -4.73 -17.63 -12.20
CA SER A 83 -3.50 -18.39 -12.44
C SER A 83 -3.40 -19.67 -11.58
N PHE A 84 -3.99 -19.66 -10.38
CA PHE A 84 -4.07 -20.85 -9.53
C PHE A 84 -5.27 -21.74 -9.87
N ARG A 85 -6.36 -21.19 -10.40
CA ARG A 85 -7.57 -21.94 -10.77
C ARG A 85 -7.28 -23.10 -11.72
N ALA A 86 -6.32 -22.93 -12.63
CA ALA A 86 -5.87 -23.99 -13.54
C ALA A 86 -5.37 -25.25 -12.79
N HIS A 87 -4.74 -25.06 -11.62
CA HIS A 87 -4.15 -26.12 -10.82
C HIS A 87 -5.18 -26.83 -9.93
N TRP A 88 -6.31 -26.18 -9.62
CA TRP A 88 -7.33 -26.73 -8.73
C TRP A 88 -7.97 -28.03 -9.25
N LYS A 89 -8.06 -28.21 -10.57
CA LYS A 89 -8.59 -29.46 -11.16
C LYS A 89 -7.71 -30.67 -10.84
N THR A 90 -6.40 -30.46 -10.69
CA THR A 90 -5.42 -31.53 -10.46
C THR A 90 -5.16 -31.76 -8.98
N TYR A 91 -4.97 -30.69 -8.21
CA TYR A 91 -4.53 -30.76 -6.82
C TYR A 91 -5.65 -30.48 -5.80
N GLY A 92 -6.83 -30.06 -6.26
CA GLY A 92 -7.87 -29.51 -5.41
C GLY A 92 -7.53 -28.10 -4.92
N CYS A 93 -8.46 -27.49 -4.17
CA CYS A 93 -8.27 -26.23 -3.48
C CYS A 93 -9.08 -26.26 -2.19
N SER A 94 -8.45 -25.93 -1.06
CA SER A 94 -9.14 -25.73 0.21
C SER A 94 -9.26 -24.24 0.50
N ILE A 95 -10.47 -23.76 0.73
CA ILE A 95 -10.73 -22.40 1.18
C ILE A 95 -10.80 -22.45 2.70
N MET A 96 -9.84 -21.82 3.37
CA MET A 96 -9.90 -21.62 4.81
C MET A 96 -10.57 -20.26 5.07
N SER A 97 -11.75 -20.30 5.65
CA SER A 97 -12.49 -19.11 6.07
C SER A 97 -12.32 -18.93 7.57
N ASP A 98 -11.77 -17.80 7.98
CA ASP A 98 -11.70 -17.39 9.38
C ASP A 98 -12.90 -16.50 9.73
N PHE A 99 -13.93 -17.11 10.33
CA PHE A 99 -15.03 -16.36 10.93
C PHE A 99 -14.67 -16.00 12.36
N TRP A 100 -14.54 -14.71 12.65
CA TRP A 100 -14.36 -14.23 14.00
C TRP A 100 -15.67 -13.65 14.53
N THR A 101 -16.10 -14.15 15.69
CA THR A 101 -17.24 -13.60 16.43
C THR A 101 -16.71 -12.66 17.50
N ASP A 102 -17.19 -11.42 17.51
CA ASP A 102 -16.81 -10.49 18.56
C ASP A 102 -17.36 -10.90 19.94
N GLY A 103 -16.85 -10.28 21.00
CA GLY A 103 -17.32 -10.52 22.37
C GLY A 103 -18.79 -10.16 22.62
N LYS A 104 -19.50 -9.63 21.60
CA LYS A 104 -20.94 -9.34 21.61
C LYS A 104 -21.74 -10.33 20.76
N GLY A 105 -21.12 -11.41 20.29
CA GLY A 105 -21.78 -12.45 19.50
C GLY A 105 -22.00 -12.08 18.03
N ARG A 106 -21.37 -11.02 17.51
CA ARG A 106 -21.51 -10.60 16.11
C ARG A 106 -20.41 -11.23 15.27
N ALA A 107 -20.79 -11.99 14.25
CA ALA A 107 -19.86 -12.48 13.24
C ALA A 107 -19.66 -11.44 12.13
N LEU A 108 -18.45 -11.40 11.56
CA LEU A 108 -18.14 -10.69 10.31
C LEU A 108 -18.54 -11.53 9.09
#